data_AF-A0A3C0I3V4-F1
#
_entry.id   AF-A0A3C0I3V4-F1
#
_cell.length_a   1.000
_cell.length_b   1.000
_cell.length_c   1.000
_cell.angle_alpha   90.00
_cell.angle_beta   90.00
_cell.angle_gamma   90.00
#
_symmetry.space_group_name_H-M   'P 1'
#
loop_
_entity.id
_entity.type
_entity.pdbx_description
1 polymer ?
#
loop_
_entity_poly.entity_id
_entity_poly.type
_entity_poly.pdbx_seq_one_letter_code
_entity_poly.pdbx_strand_id
1 'polypeptide(L)'
;MATYDYRCMENDQVVEVKHAMTQKLTTWGDVCATAGIDLGTTSADSPVQRLISGGQVINNRALKNPEPACASGGCGGGMCGF
;
A
#
# COMPACT_ATOMS: atom_id res chain seq x y z
N MET A 1 14.82 -14.74 -12.75
CA MET A 1 14.36 -14.81 -11.35
C MET A 1 13.33 -13.71 -11.16
N ALA A 2 12.21 -14.00 -10.50
CA ALA A 2 11.17 -13.01 -10.26
C ALA A 2 11.56 -12.13 -9.08
N THR A 3 11.15 -10.87 -9.14
CA THR A 3 11.37 -9.88 -8.11
C THR A 3 10.02 -9.51 -7.52
N TYR A 4 9.94 -9.43 -6.20
CA TYR A 4 8.71 -9.13 -5.49
C TYR A 4 8.98 -8.08 -4.41
N ASP A 5 8.13 -7.07 -4.36
CA ASP A 5 8.15 -6.04 -3.32
C ASP A 5 7.36 -6.51 -2.09
N TYR A 6 7.94 -6.35 -0.91
CA TYR A 6 7.31 -6.66 0.37
C TYR A 6 7.26 -5.41 1.25
N ARG A 7 6.09 -5.10 1.80
CA ARG A 7 5.90 -4.01 2.76
C ARG A 7 5.76 -4.57 4.17
N CYS A 8 6.56 -4.10 5.10
CA CYS A 8 6.36 -4.34 6.52
C CYS A 8 5.19 -3.51 7.04
N MET A 9 4.26 -4.13 7.78
CA MET A 9 3.10 -3.41 8.35
C MET A 9 3.44 -2.64 9.63
N GLU A 10 4.59 -2.94 10.25
CA GLU A 10 5.01 -2.32 11.53
C GLU A 10 5.75 -1.00 11.30
N ASN A 11 6.71 -0.97 10.36
CA ASN A 11 7.51 0.23 10.04
C ASN A 11 7.20 0.83 8.66
N ASP A 12 6.23 0.29 7.94
CA ASP A 12 5.82 0.75 6.60
C ASP A 12 6.89 0.66 5.50
N GLN A 13 8.05 0.06 5.79
CA GLN A 13 9.16 -0.07 4.86
C GLN A 13 8.85 -1.06 3.74
N VAL A 14 9.27 -0.72 2.52
CA VAL A 14 9.16 -1.59 1.33
C VAL A 14 10.55 -2.09 0.93
N VAL A 15 10.68 -3.40 0.74
CA VAL A 15 11.92 -4.08 0.35
C VAL A 15 11.67 -4.96 -0.86
N GLU A 16 12.54 -4.82 -1.85
CA GLU A 16 12.55 -5.65 -3.05
C GLU A 16 13.33 -6.95 -2.79
N VAL A 17 12.67 -8.10 -3.00
CA VAL A 17 13.27 -9.43 -2.79
C VAL A 17 13.24 -10.24 -4.07
N LYS A 18 14.38 -10.85 -4.42
CA LYS A 18 14.49 -11.78 -5.55
C LYS A 18 14.45 -13.22 -5.05
N HIS A 19 13.36 -13.92 -5.35
CA HIS A 19 13.19 -15.33 -4.95
C HIS A 19 12.31 -16.10 -5.93
N ALA A 20 12.23 -17.42 -5.77
CA ALA A 20 11.39 -18.28 -6.59
C ALA A 20 9.93 -18.19 -6.15
N MET A 21 8.97 -18.17 -7.08
CA MET A 21 7.54 -18.02 -6.77
C MET A 21 6.97 -19.09 -5.80
N THR A 22 7.65 -20.24 -5.67
CA THR A 22 7.33 -21.31 -4.71
C THR A 22 7.64 -20.93 -3.27
N GLN A 23 8.53 -19.97 -3.03
CA GLN A 23 8.92 -19.50 -1.71
C GLN A 23 7.89 -18.49 -1.19
N LYS A 24 7.40 -18.70 0.02
CA LYS A 24 6.38 -17.87 0.66
C LYS A 24 7.00 -17.16 1.85
N LEU A 25 7.24 -15.87 1.70
CA LEU A 25 7.70 -14.99 2.78
C LEU A 25 6.46 -14.36 3.44
N THR A 26 6.26 -14.61 4.73
CA THR A 26 5.11 -14.08 5.52
C THR A 26 5.54 -13.18 6.67
N THR A 27 6.82 -13.20 7.03
CA THR A 27 7.41 -12.42 8.13
C THR A 27 8.56 -11.54 7.64
N TRP A 28 8.83 -10.47 8.38
CA TRP A 28 9.94 -9.56 8.09
C TRP A 28 11.31 -10.25 8.19
N GLY A 29 11.45 -11.20 9.11
CA GLY A 29 12.58 -12.12 9.24
C GLY A 29 12.99 -12.77 7.92
N ASP A 30 12.02 -13.42 7.28
CA ASP A 30 12.23 -14.16 6.03
C ASP A 30 12.58 -13.22 4.86
N VAL A 31 11.93 -12.04 4.83
CA VAL A 31 12.22 -10.98 3.84
C VAL A 31 13.65 -10.47 4.00
N CYS A 32 14.06 -10.10 5.21
CA CYS A 32 15.41 -9.62 5.49
C CYS A 32 16.47 -10.67 5.18
N ALA A 33 16.25 -11.93 5.59
CA ALA A 33 17.16 -13.04 5.33
C ALA A 33 17.34 -13.30 3.83
N THR A 34 16.24 -13.25 3.07
CA THR A 34 16.27 -13.48 1.61
C THR A 34 16.88 -12.29 0.85
N ALA A 35 16.61 -11.06 1.30
CA ALA A 35 17.17 -9.83 0.72
C ALA A 35 18.62 -9.55 1.16
N GLY A 36 19.11 -10.25 2.20
CA GLY A 36 20.45 -10.02 2.77
C GLY A 36 20.57 -8.69 3.50
N ILE A 37 19.49 -8.20 4.11
CA ILE A 37 19.47 -6.96 4.88
C ILE A 37 19.31 -7.26 6.38
N ASP A 38 19.72 -6.31 7.21
CA ASP A 38 19.55 -6.39 8.66
C ASP A 38 18.10 -6.08 9.07
N LEU A 39 17.62 -6.71 10.15
CA LEU A 39 16.27 -6.46 10.70
C LEU A 39 16.14 -5.06 11.29
N GLY A 40 17.25 -4.48 11.76
CA GLY A 40 17.30 -3.21 12.45
C GLY A 40 16.46 -3.22 13.71
N THR A 41 15.50 -2.31 13.77
CA THR A 41 14.60 -2.11 14.92
C THR A 41 13.26 -2.85 14.78
N THR A 42 13.00 -3.45 13.62
CA THR A 42 11.72 -4.09 13.31
C THR A 42 11.75 -5.56 13.72
N SER A 43 10.67 -6.06 14.31
CA SER A 43 10.64 -7.43 14.81
C SER A 43 10.69 -8.45 13.65
N ALA A 44 11.44 -9.55 13.81
CA ALA A 44 11.50 -10.60 12.79
C ALA A 44 10.14 -11.26 12.52
N ASP A 45 9.28 -11.31 13.54
CA ASP A 45 7.92 -11.87 13.46
C ASP A 45 6.89 -10.88 12.89
N SER A 46 7.30 -9.64 12.58
CA SER A 46 6.36 -8.63 12.08
C SER A 46 5.73 -9.07 10.75
N PRO A 47 4.41 -8.89 10.60
CA PRO A 47 3.70 -9.30 9.39
C PRO A 47 4.10 -8.44 8.20
N VAL A 48 4.35 -9.10 7.06
CA VAL A 48 4.66 -8.44 5.77
C VAL A 48 3.58 -8.70 4.74
N GLN A 49 3.39 -7.74 3.83
CA GLN A 49 2.46 -7.85 2.71
C GLN A 49 3.22 -7.77 1.38
N ARG A 50 3.03 -8.78 0.52
CA ARG A 50 3.59 -8.75 -0.84
C ARG A 50 2.81 -7.77 -1.71
N LEU A 51 3.49 -6.75 -2.21
CA LEU A 51 2.95 -5.82 -3.20
C LEU A 51 3.08 -6.48 -4.57
N ILE A 52 1.97 -6.98 -5.09
CA ILE A 52 1.92 -7.53 -6.44
C ILE A 52 1.56 -6.35 -7.35
N SER A 53 2.51 -5.89 -8.18
CA SER A 53 2.32 -4.77 -9.13
C SER A 53 1.23 -5.01 -10.21
N GLY A 54 0.37 -6.01 -10.06
CA GLY A 54 -0.55 -6.50 -11.08
C GLY A 54 -2.04 -6.35 -10.80
N GLY A 55 -2.47 -5.56 -9.81
CA GLY A 55 -3.91 -5.32 -9.65
C GLY A 55 -4.29 -4.61 -8.36
N GLN A 56 -4.58 -3.31 -8.46
CA GLN A 56 -5.48 -2.53 -7.61
C GLN A 56 -5.72 -3.07 -6.19
N VAL A 57 -4.74 -2.88 -5.29
CA VAL A 57 -5.07 -2.81 -3.86
C VAL A 57 -5.61 -1.41 -3.58
N ILE A 58 -6.88 -1.19 -3.92
CA ILE A 58 -7.69 -0.17 -3.28
C ILE A 58 -7.79 -0.54 -1.80
N ASN A 59 -6.85 -0.03 -1.01
CA ASN A 59 -6.94 -0.13 0.44
C ASN A 59 -8.14 0.74 0.85
N ASN A 60 -9.25 0.12 1.24
CA ASN A 60 -10.54 0.75 1.51
C ASN A 60 -10.53 1.68 2.76
N ARG A 61 -9.35 2.12 3.21
CA ARG A 61 -9.16 3.07 4.30
C ARG A 61 -9.18 4.54 3.86
N ALA A 62 -9.30 4.81 2.56
CA ALA A 62 -9.66 6.12 2.03
C ALA A 62 -11.18 6.31 1.87
N LEU A 63 -12.03 5.44 2.44
CA LEU A 63 -13.45 5.74 2.63
C LEU A 63 -13.65 6.65 3.88
N LYS A 64 -12.94 7.78 3.89
CA LYS A 64 -13.26 8.95 4.70
C LYS A 64 -13.11 10.19 3.82
N ASN A 65 -13.83 10.22 2.71
CA ASN A 65 -14.41 11.47 2.27
C ASN A 65 -15.90 11.40 2.63
N PRO A 66 -16.33 11.90 3.80
CA PRO A 66 -17.73 12.28 3.94
C PRO A 66 -17.99 13.30 2.81
N GLU A 67 -18.89 12.93 1.89
CA GLU A 67 -19.81 13.79 1.13
C GLU A 67 -19.20 15.02 0.39
N PRO A 68 -19.46 15.22 -0.92
CA PRO A 68 -19.34 16.56 -1.47
C PRO A 68 -20.38 17.45 -0.77
N ALA A 69 -19.91 18.24 0.19
CA ALA A 69 -20.68 19.32 0.78
C ALA A 69 -20.95 20.36 -0.33
N CYS A 70 -22.02 20.16 -1.09
CA CYS A 70 -22.64 21.22 -1.90
C CYS A 70 -23.36 22.20 -0.96
N ALA A 71 -22.59 22.96 -0.19
CA ALA A 71 -23.13 24.00 0.66
C ALA A 71 -22.18 25.21 0.66
N SER A 72 -22.37 26.09 -0.33
CA SER A 72 -22.05 27.53 -0.37
C SER A 72 -22.34 27.97 -1.82
N GLY A 73 -23.48 28.57 -2.17
CA GLY A 73 -23.98 29.85 -1.65
C GLY A 73 -23.28 31.00 -2.37
N GLY A 74 -23.92 31.60 -3.38
CA GLY A 74 -23.47 32.90 -3.92
C GLY A 74 -23.74 33.18 -5.41
N CYS A 75 -24.88 33.82 -5.68
CA CYS A 75 -25.13 34.90 -6.64
C CYS A 75 -24.32 34.97 -7.95
N GLY A 76 -25.02 34.89 -9.11
CA GLY A 76 -24.45 35.38 -10.37
C GLY A 76 -25.22 35.03 -11.64
N GLY A 77 -26.35 35.70 -11.87
CA GLY A 77 -26.78 36.20 -13.20
C GLY A 77 -26.97 35.23 -14.37
N GLY A 78 -28.21 35.19 -14.88
CA GLY A 78 -28.43 35.31 -16.32
C GLY A 78 -29.08 34.14 -17.06
N MET A 79 -30.34 34.37 -17.46
CA MET A 79 -30.86 34.19 -18.83
C MET A 79 -31.10 32.77 -19.40
N CYS A 80 -32.39 32.46 -19.56
CA CYS A 80 -33.11 31.87 -20.71
C CYS A 80 -32.44 30.83 -21.64
N GLY A 81 -33.22 29.82 -22.03
CA GLY A 81 -33.17 29.32 -23.41
C GLY A 81 -33.72 27.90 -23.66
N PHE A 82 -35.01 27.84 -24.05
CA PHE A 82 -35.79 26.78 -24.71
C PHE A 82 -36.01 25.43 -24.02
#